data_AF-A0A1A2UV71-F1
#
_entry.id   AF-A0A1A2UV71-F1
#
_cell.length_a   1.000
_cell.length_b   1.000
_cell.length_c   1.000
_cell.angle_alpha   90.00
_cell.angle_beta   90.00
_cell.angle_gamma   90.00
#
_symmetry.space_group_name_H-M   'P 1'
#
loop_
_entity.id
_entity.type
_entity.pdbx_description
1 polymer ?
#
loop_
_entity_poly.entity_id
_entity_poly.type
_entity_poly.pdbx_seq_one_letter_code
_entity_poly.pdbx_strand_id
1 'polypeptide(L)'
;MPQQHSDAGQTTVISHDGATSQVPIAASPRGVQAPHEAVEAARVAPPKRLDAAAPPPVQVNVNDRAEHAIRVNVDHDESFVRPRHWDYIDYDEYHRPRLFNPTGSEMSFKYFYGGDYRTVVVPVGGNVVLDAAIAGVYPITVVAGDVVSAATFIGGAFIPPDGWVGPPPADWSPYQPVVYESVPVDFVNAADRVALVDRVTMVGHDDSVPEGQRDVFTLNDSTLARGQVTPAPDGGPPQVKIQQTQPLPGVSPWNDGKQYVNTQVIPLAASHRNLAPWIVCGLGVVLAGLGAIAAWVWKHPRGAHAATANAPTEMFDPVSPTNWLYSEAESTGRAWRETGNWRLPPMN
;
A
#
# COMPACT_ATOMS: atom_id res chain seq x y z
N MET A 1 -15.06 18.23 25.15
CA MET A 1 -15.72 17.72 23.92
C MET A 1 -14.68 17.74 22.82
N PRO A 2 -14.15 16.60 22.35
CA PRO A 2 -13.33 16.63 21.14
C PRO A 2 -14.27 16.56 19.93
N GLN A 3 -14.20 17.58 19.08
CA GLN A 3 -14.82 17.56 17.76
C GLN A 3 -14.12 16.48 16.94
N GLN A 4 -14.88 15.44 16.57
CA GLN A 4 -14.54 14.59 15.44
C GLN A 4 -14.53 15.48 14.20
N HIS A 5 -13.33 15.77 13.67
CA HIS A 5 -13.21 16.16 12.28
C HIS A 5 -13.60 14.94 11.45
N SER A 6 -14.82 14.99 10.91
CA SER A 6 -15.25 14.13 9.83
C SER A 6 -14.43 14.47 8.59
N ASP A 7 -13.43 13.65 8.26
CA ASP A 7 -12.77 13.67 6.96
C ASP A 7 -13.79 13.21 5.90
N ALA A 8 -14.58 14.16 5.41
CA ALA A 8 -15.33 13.96 4.18
C ALA A 8 -14.32 13.73 3.04
N GLY A 9 -14.47 12.62 2.30
CA GLY A 9 -13.58 12.21 1.22
C GLY A 9 -13.25 13.35 0.28
N GLN A 10 -12.04 13.88 0.39
CA GLN A 10 -11.58 14.96 -0.47
C GLN A 10 -11.21 14.38 -1.83
N THR A 11 -11.72 15.01 -2.86
CA THR A 11 -11.44 14.67 -4.25
C THR A 11 -11.07 15.96 -4.96
N THR A 12 -10.07 15.91 -5.82
CA THR A 12 -9.68 17.06 -6.63
C THR A 12 -9.94 16.79 -8.11
N VAL A 13 -10.08 17.85 -8.89
CA VAL A 13 -10.16 17.77 -10.35
C VAL A 13 -8.77 18.04 -10.90
N ILE A 14 -8.20 17.06 -11.57
CA ILE A 14 -6.89 17.19 -12.22
C ILE A 14 -7.00 16.90 -13.70
N SER A 15 -6.14 17.54 -14.48
CA SER A 15 -5.94 17.17 -15.88
C SER A 15 -4.78 16.17 -15.94
N HIS A 16 -5.08 14.93 -16.33
CA HIS A 16 -4.11 13.85 -16.50
C HIS A 16 -4.33 13.19 -17.86
N ASP A 17 -3.26 13.00 -18.65
CA ASP A 17 -3.33 12.43 -20.01
C ASP A 17 -4.33 13.12 -20.95
N GLY A 18 -4.45 14.46 -20.84
CA GLY A 18 -5.36 15.25 -21.67
C GLY A 18 -6.85 15.13 -21.30
N ALA A 19 -7.18 14.39 -20.24
CA ALA A 19 -8.52 14.27 -19.70
C ALA A 19 -8.63 14.93 -18.32
N THR A 20 -9.74 15.62 -18.07
CA THR A 20 -10.07 16.15 -16.75
C THR A 20 -10.81 15.09 -15.96
N SER A 21 -10.21 14.63 -14.86
CA SER A 21 -10.75 13.55 -14.03
C SER A 21 -10.80 13.97 -12.57
N GLN A 22 -11.87 13.57 -11.89
CA GLN A 22 -11.97 13.69 -10.45
C GLN A 22 -11.18 12.53 -9.84
N VAL A 23 -10.21 12.82 -8.97
CA VAL A 23 -9.29 11.85 -8.38
C VAL A 23 -9.35 11.95 -6.86
N PRO A 24 -9.42 10.83 -6.14
CA PRO A 24 -9.45 10.85 -4.68
C PRO A 24 -8.08 11.24 -4.13
N ILE A 25 -8.07 11.96 -3.03
CA ILE A 25 -6.83 12.35 -2.34
C ILE A 25 -6.46 11.25 -1.35
N ALA A 26 -5.20 10.81 -1.39
CA ALA A 26 -4.65 9.90 -0.40
C ALA A 26 -4.47 10.67 0.92
N ALA A 27 -5.17 10.22 1.96
CA ALA A 27 -5.05 10.78 3.28
C ALA A 27 -3.61 10.66 3.79
N SER A 28 -3.03 11.79 4.20
CA SER A 28 -1.73 11.82 4.83
C SER A 28 -1.67 10.86 6.04
N PRO A 29 -0.58 10.11 6.23
CA PRO A 29 -0.43 9.20 7.36
C PRO A 29 -0.45 9.98 8.67
N ARG A 30 -1.12 9.44 9.69
CA ARG A 30 -1.14 10.07 11.01
C ARG A 30 0.22 9.89 11.69
N GLY A 31 0.74 10.96 12.30
CA GLY A 31 1.94 10.91 13.13
C GLY A 31 1.77 10.02 14.36
N VAL A 32 2.84 9.38 14.81
CA VAL A 32 2.89 8.75 16.13
C VAL A 32 2.75 9.83 17.19
N GLN A 33 1.85 9.62 18.15
CA GLN A 33 1.65 10.54 19.26
C GLN A 33 2.56 10.18 20.44
N ALA A 34 3.28 11.16 20.98
CA ALA A 34 4.05 11.05 22.21
C ALA A 34 3.93 12.34 23.04
N PRO A 35 4.06 12.28 24.37
CA PRO A 35 4.02 13.47 25.22
C PRO A 35 5.12 14.46 24.84
N HIS A 36 4.77 15.74 24.73
CA HIS A 36 5.72 16.79 24.33
C HIS A 36 6.98 16.82 25.21
N GLU A 37 6.84 16.65 26.52
CA GLU A 37 7.98 16.59 27.45
C GLU A 37 8.92 15.42 27.15
N ALA A 38 8.39 14.24 26.80
CA ALA A 38 9.20 13.08 26.44
C ALA A 38 9.92 13.26 25.10
N VAL A 39 9.28 13.96 24.16
CA VAL A 39 9.88 14.36 22.87
C VAL A 39 11.08 15.25 23.09
N GLU A 40 10.92 16.33 23.86
CA GLU A 40 12.01 17.26 24.12
C GLU A 40 13.13 16.62 24.94
N ALA A 41 12.80 15.80 25.96
CA ALA A 41 13.78 15.07 26.74
C ALA A 41 14.61 14.11 25.88
N ALA A 42 13.99 13.34 24.99
CA ALA A 42 14.68 12.44 24.07
C ALA A 42 15.51 13.21 23.02
N ARG A 43 15.00 14.35 22.53
CA ARG A 43 15.70 15.22 21.57
C ARG A 43 17.01 15.76 22.12
N VAL A 44 17.05 16.14 23.40
CA VAL A 44 18.27 16.69 24.04
C VAL A 44 19.11 15.66 24.79
N ALA A 45 18.68 14.40 24.85
CA ALA A 45 19.45 13.33 25.47
C ALA A 45 20.85 13.20 24.84
N PRO A 46 21.89 12.83 25.61
CA PRO A 46 23.24 12.67 25.08
C PRO A 46 23.26 11.72 23.88
N PRO A 47 23.69 12.18 22.69
CA PRO A 47 23.61 11.37 21.49
C PRO A 47 24.65 10.26 21.51
N LYS A 48 24.23 9.03 21.19
CA LYS A 48 25.14 7.94 20.87
C LYS A 48 25.41 7.92 19.37
N ARG A 49 26.65 8.19 18.97
CA ARG A 49 27.08 8.13 17.58
C ARG A 49 27.24 6.67 17.13
N LEU A 50 26.65 6.30 16.00
CA LEU A 50 26.74 4.97 15.40
C LEU A 50 27.07 5.07 13.90
N ASP A 51 27.83 4.10 13.40
CA ASP A 51 27.97 3.89 11.95
C ASP A 51 26.66 3.34 11.38
N ALA A 52 26.13 4.00 10.33
CA ALA A 52 24.92 3.55 9.66
C ALA A 52 25.12 2.24 8.87
N ALA A 53 26.33 1.99 8.35
CA ALA A 53 26.65 0.76 7.61
C ALA A 53 27.00 -0.42 8.52
N ALA A 54 27.47 -0.15 9.74
CA ALA A 54 27.88 -1.19 10.69
C ALA A 54 27.37 -0.90 12.11
N PRO A 55 26.04 -0.85 12.33
CA PRO A 55 25.51 -0.66 13.67
C PRO A 55 25.85 -1.87 14.57
N PRO A 56 25.88 -1.70 15.90
CA PRO A 56 26.09 -2.79 16.83
C PRO A 56 25.09 -3.93 16.61
N PRO A 57 25.52 -5.20 16.75
CA PRO A 57 24.61 -6.35 16.60
C PRO A 57 23.41 -6.25 17.54
N VAL A 58 22.22 -6.44 16.97
CA VAL A 58 20.96 -6.44 17.71
C VAL A 58 20.52 -7.89 17.90
N GLN A 59 20.26 -8.31 19.13
CA GLN A 59 19.80 -9.68 19.42
C GLN A 59 18.34 -9.94 19.04
N VAL A 60 17.63 -8.86 18.67
CA VAL A 60 16.19 -8.83 18.48
C VAL A 60 15.87 -8.85 16.99
N ASN A 61 15.00 -9.78 16.58
CA ASN A 61 14.48 -9.79 15.22
C ASN A 61 13.37 -8.74 15.06
N VAL A 62 13.65 -7.69 14.30
CA VAL A 62 12.69 -6.60 14.06
C VAL A 62 11.46 -7.07 13.29
N ASN A 63 11.58 -8.08 12.44
CA ASN A 63 10.43 -8.62 11.71
C ASN A 63 9.42 -9.24 12.69
N ASP A 64 9.90 -10.04 13.64
CA ASP A 64 9.04 -10.68 14.65
C ASP A 64 8.36 -9.64 15.54
N ARG A 65 9.09 -8.57 15.91
CA ARG A 65 8.52 -7.44 16.67
C ARG A 65 7.49 -6.67 15.86
N ALA A 66 7.74 -6.44 14.57
CA ALA A 66 6.79 -5.77 13.70
C ALA A 66 5.52 -6.60 13.52
N GLU A 67 5.63 -7.92 13.31
CA GLU A 67 4.47 -8.81 13.24
C GLU A 67 3.67 -8.80 14.55
N HIS A 68 4.35 -8.80 15.69
CA HIS A 68 3.69 -8.66 16.98
C HIS A 68 2.95 -7.32 17.07
N ALA A 69 3.64 -6.21 16.81
CA ALA A 69 3.07 -4.87 16.85
C ALA A 69 1.86 -4.76 15.91
N ILE A 70 1.94 -5.28 14.68
CA ILE A 70 0.83 -5.31 13.72
C ILE A 70 -0.41 -6.01 14.31
N ARG A 71 -0.25 -7.14 15.01
CA ARG A 71 -1.38 -7.88 15.59
C ARG A 71 -2.09 -7.13 16.71
N VAL A 72 -1.35 -6.32 17.48
CA VAL A 72 -1.87 -5.61 18.66
C VAL A 72 -2.16 -4.12 18.41
N ASN A 73 -1.67 -3.59 17.29
CA ASN A 73 -1.78 -2.18 16.93
C ASN A 73 -3.24 -1.80 16.71
N VAL A 74 -3.76 -0.83 17.47
CA VAL A 74 -5.13 -0.32 17.42
C VAL A 74 -5.54 0.41 16.13
N ASP A 75 -4.60 0.67 15.22
CA ASP A 75 -4.84 1.36 13.93
C ASP A 75 -5.02 0.38 12.73
N HIS A 76 -5.36 -0.89 12.99
CA HIS A 76 -5.76 -1.81 11.92
C HIS A 76 -7.23 -1.60 11.56
N ASP A 77 -7.52 -1.52 10.27
CA ASP A 77 -8.90 -1.64 9.76
C ASP A 77 -9.06 -3.07 9.27
N GLU A 78 -9.48 -3.96 10.18
CA GLU A 78 -9.85 -5.40 10.12
C GLU A 78 -9.11 -6.37 9.16
N SER A 79 -8.13 -5.93 8.37
CA SER A 79 -7.37 -6.73 7.39
C SER A 79 -6.11 -6.03 6.83
N PHE A 80 -5.90 -4.73 7.09
CA PHE A 80 -4.79 -3.97 6.51
C PHE A 80 -4.03 -3.11 7.53
N VAL A 81 -2.72 -3.00 7.33
CA VAL A 81 -1.84 -2.16 8.15
C VAL A 81 -1.72 -0.77 7.53
N ARG A 82 -2.16 0.25 8.25
CA ARG A 82 -1.87 1.65 7.95
C ARG A 82 -0.75 2.12 8.89
N PRO A 83 0.54 2.09 8.47
CA PRO A 83 1.60 2.56 9.33
C PRO A 83 1.41 4.05 9.65
N ARG A 84 1.66 4.41 10.90
CA ARG A 84 1.79 5.81 11.29
C ARG A 84 3.08 6.39 10.70
N HIS A 85 3.15 7.71 10.59
CA HIS A 85 4.39 8.41 10.27
C HIS A 85 5.22 8.63 11.54
N TRP A 86 6.53 8.37 11.46
CA TRP A 86 7.46 8.61 12.56
C TRP A 86 8.09 10.00 12.43
N ASP A 87 7.65 10.94 13.28
CA ASP A 87 8.05 12.35 13.19
C ASP A 87 9.35 12.67 13.96
N TYR A 88 9.89 11.72 14.71
CA TYR A 88 10.97 11.96 15.67
C TYR A 88 12.34 11.68 15.05
N ILE A 89 12.64 12.41 13.98
CA ILE A 89 13.91 12.41 13.25
C ILE A 89 14.36 13.87 13.10
N ASP A 90 15.59 14.14 13.52
CA ASP A 90 16.25 15.44 13.39
C ASP A 90 17.57 15.29 12.63
N TYR A 91 18.29 16.39 12.47
CA TYR A 91 19.65 16.40 11.96
C TYR A 91 20.55 17.22 12.90
N ASP A 92 21.82 16.84 12.99
CA ASP A 92 22.83 17.66 13.67
C ASP A 92 23.46 18.69 12.72
N GLU A 93 24.46 19.43 13.21
CA GLU A 93 25.16 20.46 12.45
C GLU A 93 25.87 19.93 11.19
N TYR A 94 26.17 18.63 11.12
CA TYR A 94 26.80 17.97 9.98
C TYR A 94 25.79 17.21 9.09
N HIS A 95 24.49 17.47 9.31
CA HIS A 95 23.37 16.77 8.68
C HIS A 95 23.39 15.25 8.89
N ARG A 96 23.90 14.78 10.03
CA ARG A 96 23.74 13.37 10.41
C ARG A 96 22.33 13.15 10.96
N PRO A 97 21.60 12.12 10.49
CA PRO A 97 20.29 11.78 11.03
C PRO A 97 20.35 11.51 12.53
N ARG A 98 19.45 12.14 13.27
CA ARG A 98 19.24 11.95 14.71
C ARG A 98 17.93 11.23 14.93
N LEU A 99 18.02 10.00 15.43
CA LEU A 99 16.87 9.16 15.77
C LEU A 99 16.68 9.21 17.28
N PHE A 100 15.56 9.77 17.74
CA PHE A 100 15.27 9.87 19.17
C PHE A 100 13.98 9.14 19.54
N ASN A 101 13.94 8.59 20.74
CA ASN A 101 12.87 7.71 21.20
C ASN A 101 12.08 8.35 22.35
N PRO A 102 10.95 8.99 22.07
CA PRO A 102 10.08 9.58 23.10
C PRO A 102 9.11 8.56 23.72
N THR A 103 9.19 7.28 23.36
CA THR A 103 8.25 6.26 23.83
C THR A 103 8.74 5.59 25.12
N GLY A 104 7.83 4.94 25.84
CA GLY A 104 8.16 4.15 27.03
C GLY A 104 8.74 2.77 26.74
N SER A 105 9.08 2.45 25.48
CA SER A 105 9.63 1.15 25.07
C SER A 105 10.90 1.32 24.26
N GLU A 106 11.79 0.33 24.30
CA GLU A 106 12.95 0.32 23.41
C GLU A 106 12.51 0.24 21.95
N MET A 107 13.17 1.04 21.11
CA MET A 107 12.82 1.24 19.71
C MET A 107 13.85 0.64 18.76
N SER A 108 13.37 0.01 17.70
CA SER A 108 14.21 -0.50 16.61
C SER A 108 13.87 0.22 15.31
N PHE A 109 14.91 0.68 14.60
CA PHE A 109 14.85 1.29 13.28
C PHE A 109 15.49 0.35 12.28
N LYS A 110 14.72 -0.15 11.31
CA LYS A 110 15.22 -0.99 10.22
C LYS A 110 15.25 -0.21 8.92
N TYR A 111 16.35 -0.26 8.19
CA TYR A 111 16.56 0.49 6.95
C TYR A 111 17.58 -0.24 6.06
N PHE A 112 17.56 0.04 4.76
CA PHE A 112 18.54 -0.52 3.81
C PHE A 112 19.67 0.48 3.57
N TYR A 113 20.92 0.11 3.87
CA TYR A 113 22.06 1.02 3.79
C TYR A 113 23.36 0.27 3.48
N GLY A 114 24.13 0.79 2.52
CA GLY A 114 25.38 0.16 2.10
C GLY A 114 25.19 -1.26 1.55
N GLY A 115 24.07 -1.51 0.86
CA GLY A 115 23.79 -2.78 0.20
C GLY A 115 23.14 -3.86 1.07
N ASP A 116 22.77 -3.58 2.31
CA ASP A 116 22.20 -4.56 3.24
C ASP A 116 21.21 -3.90 4.22
N TYR A 117 20.35 -4.71 4.84
CA TYR A 117 19.44 -4.24 5.88
C TYR A 117 20.17 -4.07 7.21
N ARG A 118 20.02 -2.87 7.77
CA ARG A 118 20.61 -2.44 9.03
C ARG A 118 19.52 -2.27 10.06
N THR A 119 19.87 -2.50 11.33
CA THR A 119 19.00 -2.24 12.45
C THR A 119 19.74 -1.43 13.49
N VAL A 120 19.12 -0.35 13.94
CA VAL A 120 19.60 0.47 15.05
C VAL A 120 18.58 0.41 16.18
N VAL A 121 19.07 0.29 17.41
CA VAL A 121 18.25 0.31 18.61
C VAL A 121 18.48 1.63 19.35
N VAL A 122 17.39 2.31 19.68
CA VAL A 122 17.40 3.54 20.48
C VAL A 122 16.69 3.25 21.81
N PRO A 123 17.39 3.37 22.96
CA PRO A 123 16.79 3.11 24.27
C PRO A 123 15.69 4.12 24.59
N VAL A 124 14.87 3.83 25.60
CA VAL A 124 13.82 4.72 26.09
C VAL A 124 14.40 6.09 26.45
N GLY A 125 13.83 7.17 25.92
CA GLY A 125 14.33 8.54 26.10
C GLY A 125 15.70 8.79 25.47
N GLY A 126 16.19 7.87 24.63
CA GLY A 126 17.51 7.93 24.04
C GLY A 126 17.56 8.73 22.73
N ASN A 127 18.79 9.03 22.32
CA ASN A 127 19.12 9.70 21.07
C ASN A 127 20.31 9.01 20.40
N VAL A 128 20.18 8.69 19.12
CA VAL A 128 21.25 8.14 18.30
C VAL A 128 21.51 9.08 17.12
N VAL A 129 22.79 9.35 16.85
CA VAL A 129 23.26 10.04 15.64
C VAL A 129 23.85 9.00 14.70
N LEU A 130 23.39 8.97 13.45
CA LEU A 130 23.90 8.04 12.43
C LEU A 130 24.93 8.71 11.52
N ASP A 131 26.10 8.12 11.40
CA ASP A 131 27.09 8.48 10.39
C ASP A 131 26.66 7.96 9.01
N ALA A 132 25.65 8.58 8.43
CA ALA A 132 25.07 8.21 7.14
C ALA A 132 25.71 9.00 5.97
N ALA A 133 26.97 8.71 5.66
CA ALA A 133 27.76 9.42 4.63
C ALA A 133 27.25 9.27 3.19
N ILE A 134 26.67 8.12 2.83
CA ILE A 134 26.12 7.85 1.50
C ILE A 134 24.87 8.71 1.28
N ALA A 135 24.93 9.61 0.29
CA ALA A 135 23.82 10.46 -0.11
C ALA A 135 22.64 9.63 -0.64
N GLY A 136 21.43 9.96 -0.19
CA GLY A 136 20.23 9.23 -0.58
C GLY A 136 19.09 9.43 0.39
N VAL A 137 17.95 8.86 0.01
CA VAL A 137 16.72 8.82 0.78
C VAL A 137 16.57 7.41 1.33
N TYR A 138 16.39 7.28 2.63
CA TYR A 138 16.39 5.99 3.32
C TYR A 138 15.06 5.77 4.04
N PRO A 139 14.15 5.01 3.41
CA PRO A 139 12.91 4.58 4.04
C PRO A 139 13.21 3.67 5.23
N ILE A 140 12.49 3.87 6.33
CA ILE A 140 12.70 3.14 7.57
C ILE A 140 11.39 2.57 8.11
N THR A 141 11.47 1.38 8.72
CA THR A 141 10.44 0.86 9.61
C THR A 141 10.86 1.08 11.06
N VAL A 142 9.94 1.59 11.87
CA VAL A 142 10.14 1.84 13.30
C VAL A 142 9.22 0.92 14.10
N VAL A 143 9.79 0.23 15.09
CA VAL A 143 9.05 -0.64 16.00
C VAL A 143 9.39 -0.29 17.44
N ALA A 144 8.38 0.01 18.26
CA ALA A 144 8.54 0.36 19.67
C ALA A 144 7.38 -0.19 20.50
N GLY A 145 7.60 -1.33 21.17
CA GLY A 145 6.52 -2.06 21.84
C GLY A 145 5.41 -2.42 20.84
N ASP A 146 4.22 -1.89 21.07
CA ASP A 146 3.02 -2.10 20.23
C ASP A 146 2.90 -1.09 19.08
N VAL A 147 3.84 -0.15 18.97
CA VAL A 147 3.89 0.85 17.90
C VAL A 147 4.65 0.28 16.71
N VAL A 148 4.01 0.33 15.54
CA VAL A 148 4.66 0.17 14.23
C VAL A 148 4.44 1.42 13.39
N SER A 149 5.52 1.96 12.84
CA SER A 149 5.53 3.23 12.12
C SER A 149 6.52 3.16 10.96
N ALA A 150 6.41 4.09 10.03
CA ALA A 150 7.36 4.28 8.95
C ALA A 150 7.75 5.75 8.84
N ALA A 151 8.94 6.00 8.31
CA ALA A 151 9.42 7.33 7.98
C ALA A 151 10.55 7.23 6.95
N THR A 152 11.20 8.35 6.69
CA THR A 152 12.36 8.45 5.82
C THR A 152 13.40 9.36 6.46
N PHE A 153 14.69 9.00 6.39
CA PHE A 153 15.78 9.92 6.69
C PHE A 153 16.63 10.19 5.44
N ILE A 154 17.36 11.29 5.45
CA ILE A 154 18.24 11.72 4.37
C ILE A 154 19.69 11.46 4.78
N GLY A 155 20.44 10.72 3.97
CA GLY A 155 21.88 10.55 4.16
C GLY A 155 22.68 11.64 3.44
N GLY A 156 23.97 11.39 3.22
CA GLY A 156 24.88 12.38 2.64
C GLY A 156 25.47 13.31 3.69
N ALA A 157 25.52 12.86 4.95
CA ALA A 157 26.06 13.64 6.04
C ALA A 157 27.57 13.87 5.87
N PHE A 158 28.06 15.02 6.32
CA PHE A 158 29.49 15.22 6.48
C PHE A 158 29.96 14.44 7.71
N ILE A 159 30.95 13.56 7.55
CA ILE A 159 31.52 12.82 8.67
C ILE A 159 32.82 13.49 9.09
N PRO A 160 32.81 14.27 10.19
CA PRO A 160 34.01 14.98 10.62
C PRO A 160 35.13 13.98 10.98
N PRO A 161 36.37 14.23 10.53
CA PRO A 161 37.54 13.49 10.99
C PRO A 161 37.71 13.59 12.51
N ASP A 162 38.46 12.64 13.08
CA ASP A 162 38.76 12.68 14.51
C ASP A 162 39.47 13.97 14.91
N GLY A 163 38.98 14.61 15.97
CA GLY A 163 39.50 15.90 16.46
C GLY A 163 39.09 17.13 15.63
N TRP A 164 38.23 16.97 14.62
CA TRP A 164 37.66 18.09 13.90
C TRP A 164 36.82 18.98 14.82
N VAL A 165 37.11 20.28 14.79
CA VAL A 165 36.35 21.31 15.49
C VAL A 165 36.07 22.41 14.48
N GLY A 166 34.83 22.48 13.99
CA GLY A 166 34.41 23.47 13.02
C GLY A 166 33.18 23.02 12.22
N PRO A 167 32.56 23.91 11.46
CA PRO A 167 31.44 23.55 10.58
C PRO A 167 31.90 22.58 9.48
N PRO A 168 30.98 21.96 8.72
CA PRO A 168 31.31 21.32 7.45
C PRO A 168 32.12 22.25 6.52
N PRO A 169 32.96 21.70 5.62
CA PRO A 169 33.64 22.47 4.58
C PRO A 169 32.68 23.34 3.78
N ALA A 170 33.13 24.53 3.34
CA ALA A 170 32.27 25.50 2.65
C ALA A 170 31.76 25.01 1.28
N ASP A 171 32.45 24.05 0.67
CA ASP A 171 32.09 23.38 -0.59
C ASP A 171 31.17 22.17 -0.37
N TRP A 172 30.97 21.74 0.87
CA TRP A 172 30.01 20.70 1.21
C TRP A 172 28.59 21.28 1.30
N SER A 173 27.62 20.58 0.71
CA SER A 173 26.20 20.90 0.81
C SER A 173 25.40 19.65 1.13
N PRO A 174 24.33 19.74 1.95
CA PRO A 174 23.44 18.62 2.22
C PRO A 174 22.80 18.08 0.94
N TYR A 175 22.67 16.76 0.87
CA TYR A 175 21.92 16.11 -0.22
C TYR A 175 20.48 16.60 -0.27
N GLN A 176 20.01 16.94 -1.46
CA GLN A 176 18.64 17.38 -1.72
C GLN A 176 17.88 16.27 -2.45
N PRO A 177 16.87 15.64 -1.81
CA PRO A 177 16.03 14.64 -2.46
C PRO A 177 15.26 15.22 -3.65
N VAL A 178 15.01 14.38 -4.66
CA VAL A 178 14.03 14.69 -5.70
C VAL A 178 12.64 14.39 -5.15
N VAL A 179 11.84 15.45 -5.00
CA VAL A 179 10.49 15.41 -4.42
C VAL A 179 9.49 15.94 -5.44
N TYR A 180 8.36 15.26 -5.55
CA TYR A 180 7.22 15.71 -6.33
C TYR A 180 6.01 15.83 -5.41
N GLU A 181 5.33 16.98 -5.48
CA GLU A 181 4.19 17.29 -4.63
C GLU A 181 2.88 17.17 -5.43
N SER A 182 1.81 16.74 -4.78
CA SER A 182 0.45 16.64 -5.34
C SER A 182 0.40 15.89 -6.67
N VAL A 183 0.94 14.67 -6.69
CA VAL A 183 1.13 13.88 -7.90
C VAL A 183 -0.02 12.89 -8.07
N PRO A 184 -0.67 12.81 -9.25
CA PRO A 184 -1.52 11.68 -9.57
C PRO A 184 -0.69 10.41 -9.78
N VAL A 185 -1.00 9.41 -8.98
CA VAL A 185 -0.32 8.11 -8.99
C VAL A 185 -1.28 7.03 -9.43
N ASP A 186 -0.89 6.30 -10.47
CA ASP A 186 -1.63 5.17 -11.03
C ASP A 186 -1.16 3.85 -10.40
N PHE A 187 -2.06 3.16 -9.70
CA PHE A 187 -1.79 1.85 -9.10
C PHE A 187 -2.24 0.74 -10.05
N VAL A 188 -1.36 0.39 -10.99
CA VAL A 188 -1.61 -0.54 -12.11
C VAL A 188 -2.20 -1.88 -11.64
N ASN A 189 -1.64 -2.47 -10.59
CA ASN A 189 -2.08 -3.78 -10.09
C ASN A 189 -3.23 -3.69 -9.06
N ALA A 190 -3.65 -2.49 -8.67
CA ALA A 190 -4.74 -2.24 -7.73
C ALA A 190 -6.05 -1.87 -8.45
N ALA A 191 -6.35 -2.57 -9.54
CA ALA A 191 -7.48 -2.31 -10.44
C ALA A 191 -7.42 -0.92 -11.10
N ASP A 192 -6.21 -0.51 -11.51
CA ASP A 192 -5.94 0.77 -12.22
C ASP A 192 -6.54 1.98 -11.48
N ARG A 193 -6.47 1.95 -10.14
CA ARG A 193 -6.95 3.05 -9.31
C ARG A 193 -5.92 4.16 -9.33
N VAL A 194 -6.37 5.38 -9.64
CA VAL A 194 -5.57 6.59 -9.52
C VAL A 194 -5.87 7.26 -8.18
N ALA A 195 -4.83 7.73 -7.49
CA ALA A 195 -4.96 8.57 -6.31
C ALA A 195 -4.01 9.75 -6.38
N LEU A 196 -4.44 10.90 -5.87
CA LEU A 196 -3.54 12.04 -5.66
C LEU A 196 -2.73 11.78 -4.39
N VAL A 197 -1.42 11.71 -4.54
CA VAL A 197 -0.48 11.53 -3.43
C VAL A 197 0.15 12.89 -3.12
N ASP A 198 0.09 13.29 -1.86
CA ASP A 198 0.62 14.58 -1.41
C ASP A 198 2.11 14.71 -1.74
N ARG A 199 2.90 13.66 -1.45
CA ARG A 199 4.35 13.68 -1.68
C ARG A 199 4.89 12.37 -2.21
N VAL A 200 5.67 12.44 -3.29
CA VAL A 200 6.47 11.35 -3.85
C VAL A 200 7.95 11.72 -3.76
N THR A 201 8.72 10.94 -3.00
CA THR A 201 10.17 11.18 -2.83
C THR A 201 10.97 10.07 -3.47
N MET A 202 11.87 10.40 -4.41
CA MET A 202 12.71 9.42 -5.09
C MET A 202 13.73 8.80 -4.13
N VAL A 203 13.81 7.47 -4.13
CA VAL A 203 14.76 6.69 -3.32
C VAL A 203 15.92 6.19 -4.17
N GLY A 204 15.63 5.65 -5.36
CA GLY A 204 16.66 5.12 -6.24
C GLY A 204 16.12 4.49 -7.51
N HIS A 205 17.02 3.86 -8.25
CA HIS A 205 16.73 3.12 -9.48
C HIS A 205 17.41 1.75 -9.42
N ASP A 206 16.69 0.71 -9.79
CA ASP A 206 17.15 -0.68 -9.77
C ASP A 206 16.99 -1.31 -11.16
N ASP A 207 18.09 -1.44 -11.89
CA ASP A 207 18.11 -2.06 -13.22
C ASP A 207 17.96 -3.60 -13.19
N SER A 208 18.01 -4.22 -12.01
CA SER A 208 17.88 -5.68 -11.86
C SER A 208 16.43 -6.16 -11.93
N VAL A 209 15.45 -5.26 -11.77
CA VAL A 209 14.03 -5.58 -11.84
C VAL A 209 13.42 -5.27 -13.22
N PRO A 210 12.26 -5.86 -13.56
CA PRO A 210 11.61 -5.64 -14.85
C PRO A 210 11.37 -4.16 -15.16
N GLU A 211 11.29 -3.84 -16.45
CA GLU A 211 10.94 -2.51 -16.92
C GLU A 211 9.59 -2.04 -16.35
N GLY A 212 9.53 -0.76 -16.00
CA GLY A 212 8.40 -0.15 -15.31
C GLY A 212 8.39 -0.37 -13.80
N GLN A 213 9.32 -1.16 -13.25
CA GLN A 213 9.46 -1.46 -11.82
C GLN A 213 10.73 -0.89 -11.20
N ARG A 214 11.55 -0.22 -12.02
CA ARG A 214 12.93 0.14 -11.71
C ARG A 214 13.05 1.35 -10.80
N ASP A 215 12.11 2.27 -10.83
CA ASP A 215 12.14 3.42 -9.95
C ASP A 215 11.59 3.04 -8.57
N VAL A 216 12.34 3.39 -7.53
CA VAL A 216 11.98 3.18 -6.13
C VAL A 216 11.75 4.55 -5.49
N PHE A 217 10.64 4.72 -4.78
CA PHE A 217 10.24 6.00 -4.17
C PHE A 217 9.34 5.78 -2.97
N THR A 218 9.20 6.79 -2.11
CA THR A 218 8.23 6.78 -1.00
C THR A 218 6.99 7.57 -1.35
N LEU A 219 5.84 7.13 -0.82
CA LEU A 219 4.57 7.84 -0.83
C LEU A 219 4.30 8.39 0.56
N ASN A 220 4.11 9.71 0.66
CA ASN A 220 3.88 10.44 1.90
C ASN A 220 4.84 9.98 3.02
N ASP A 221 6.11 9.76 2.66
CA ASP A 221 7.23 9.33 3.51
C ASP A 221 7.04 8.05 4.35
N SER A 222 5.97 7.28 4.11
CA SER A 222 5.54 6.18 4.98
C SER A 222 5.33 4.85 4.25
N THR A 223 5.17 4.88 2.93
CA THR A 223 5.02 3.65 2.12
C THR A 223 6.10 3.62 1.07
N LEU A 224 6.89 2.55 1.02
CA LEU A 224 7.83 2.34 -0.08
C LEU A 224 7.07 1.82 -1.30
N ALA A 225 7.40 2.32 -2.48
CA ALA A 225 6.81 1.90 -3.74
C ALA A 225 7.90 1.65 -4.77
N ARG A 226 7.58 0.80 -5.74
CA ARG A 226 8.38 0.63 -6.94
C ARG A 226 7.53 0.63 -8.19
N GLY A 227 8.06 1.22 -9.24
CA GLY A 227 7.29 1.62 -10.39
C GLY A 227 8.10 2.36 -11.44
N GLN A 228 7.44 3.29 -12.12
CA GLN A 228 8.02 4.15 -13.13
C GLN A 228 7.60 5.59 -12.85
N VAL A 229 8.59 6.48 -12.86
CA VAL A 229 8.39 7.93 -12.76
C VAL A 229 8.84 8.54 -14.08
N THR A 230 7.89 9.04 -14.85
CA THR A 230 8.14 9.73 -16.11
C THR A 230 7.99 11.22 -15.87
N PRO A 231 9.07 12.02 -15.92
CA PRO A 231 8.99 13.47 -15.83
C PRO A 231 8.07 14.02 -16.91
N ALA A 232 7.23 15.00 -16.58
CA ALA A 232 6.40 15.64 -17.59
C ALA A 232 7.25 16.55 -18.49
N PRO A 233 6.83 16.71 -19.76
CA PRO A 233 7.28 17.82 -20.59
C PRO A 233 7.00 19.17 -19.90
N ASP A 234 7.87 20.16 -20.13
CA ASP A 234 7.68 21.56 -19.73
C ASP A 234 7.48 21.84 -18.22
N GLY A 235 7.91 20.92 -17.35
CA GLY A 235 7.89 21.11 -15.89
C GLY A 235 6.55 20.84 -15.21
N GLY A 236 5.63 20.14 -15.89
CA GLY A 236 4.39 19.64 -15.28
C GLY A 236 4.63 18.55 -14.21
N PRO A 237 3.57 18.12 -13.50
CA PRO A 237 3.68 17.03 -12.54
C PRO A 237 4.05 15.71 -13.25
N PRO A 238 4.96 14.90 -12.71
CA PRO A 238 5.38 13.67 -13.37
C PRO A 238 4.22 12.67 -13.48
N GLN A 239 4.29 11.79 -14.47
CA GLN A 239 3.44 10.60 -14.51
C GLN A 239 4.10 9.53 -13.63
N VAL A 240 3.39 9.07 -12.60
CA VAL A 240 3.86 8.02 -11.69
C VAL A 240 2.97 6.81 -11.81
N LYS A 241 3.57 5.67 -12.17
CA LYS A 241 2.91 4.36 -12.25
C LYS A 241 3.52 3.43 -11.23
N ILE A 242 2.70 2.92 -10.32
CA ILE A 242 3.10 1.98 -9.28
C ILE A 242 2.74 0.57 -9.70
N GLN A 243 3.71 -0.33 -9.56
CA GLN A 243 3.50 -1.75 -9.77
C GLN A 243 3.41 -2.49 -8.45
N GLN A 244 4.21 -2.08 -7.45
CA GLN A 244 4.19 -2.67 -6.13
C GLN A 244 4.42 -1.66 -5.01
N THR A 245 3.87 -1.96 -3.84
CA THR A 245 4.11 -1.20 -2.61
C THR A 245 4.55 -2.10 -1.47
N GLN A 246 5.22 -1.50 -0.49
CA GLN A 246 5.67 -2.12 0.74
C GLN A 246 5.36 -1.15 1.90
N PRO A 247 4.24 -1.36 2.62
CA PRO A 247 3.80 -0.45 3.70
C PRO A 247 4.80 -0.29 4.84
N LEU A 248 5.53 -1.35 5.18
CA LEU A 248 6.63 -1.32 6.15
C LEU A 248 7.94 -1.59 5.43
N PRO A 249 8.71 -0.54 5.07
CA PRO A 249 9.95 -0.67 4.31
C PRO A 249 10.90 -1.71 4.93
N GLY A 250 11.30 -2.70 4.14
CA GLY A 250 12.22 -3.76 4.56
C GLY A 250 11.66 -4.81 5.53
N VAL A 251 10.39 -4.73 5.90
CA VAL A 251 9.75 -5.66 6.85
C VAL A 251 8.57 -6.38 6.21
N SER A 252 7.61 -5.63 5.66
CA SER A 252 6.44 -6.21 4.99
C SER A 252 6.81 -6.77 3.62
N PRO A 253 6.08 -7.77 3.09
CA PRO A 253 6.27 -8.18 1.70
C PRO A 253 5.85 -7.07 0.73
N TRP A 254 6.43 -7.08 -0.46
CA TRP A 254 5.90 -6.30 -1.58
C TRP A 254 4.52 -6.83 -1.99
N ASN A 255 3.58 -5.92 -2.23
CA ASN A 255 2.21 -6.23 -2.65
C ASN A 255 1.77 -5.35 -3.83
N ASP A 256 0.57 -5.56 -4.35
CA ASP A 256 0.02 -4.87 -5.52
C ASP A 256 -0.45 -3.44 -5.30
N GLY A 257 -0.31 -2.88 -4.09
CA GLY A 257 -0.75 -1.53 -3.75
C GLY A 257 -2.22 -1.43 -3.31
N LYS A 258 -3.01 -2.51 -3.36
CA LYS A 258 -4.41 -2.49 -2.88
C LYS A 258 -4.54 -2.04 -1.44
N GLN A 259 -3.58 -2.43 -0.60
CA GLN A 259 -3.55 -2.04 0.80
C GLN A 259 -3.43 -0.52 0.95
N TYR A 260 -2.53 0.12 0.21
CA TYR A 260 -2.40 1.58 0.22
C TYR A 260 -3.73 2.22 -0.20
N VAL A 261 -4.30 1.78 -1.31
CA VAL A 261 -5.54 2.36 -1.82
C VAL A 261 -6.74 2.12 -0.88
N ASN A 262 -6.86 0.96 -0.25
CA ASN A 262 -7.97 0.65 0.66
C ASN A 262 -7.87 1.38 2.01
N THR A 263 -6.66 1.76 2.45
CA THR A 263 -6.45 2.36 3.79
C THR A 263 -6.15 3.85 3.77
N GLN A 264 -5.61 4.36 2.67
CA GLN A 264 -5.20 5.76 2.53
C GLN A 264 -6.13 6.53 1.62
N VAL A 265 -6.79 5.89 0.66
CA VAL A 265 -7.56 6.59 -0.38
C VAL A 265 -9.05 6.42 -0.11
N ILE A 266 -9.74 7.54 0.10
CA ILE A 266 -11.20 7.51 0.20
C ILE A 266 -11.76 7.38 -1.22
N PRO A 267 -12.44 6.28 -1.59
CA PRO A 267 -12.93 6.11 -2.95
C PRO A 267 -13.90 7.24 -3.29
N LEU A 268 -13.81 7.75 -4.53
CA LEU A 268 -14.86 8.60 -5.08
C LEU A 268 -16.19 7.86 -4.90
N ALA A 269 -17.18 8.54 -4.32
CA ALA A 269 -18.54 8.01 -4.32
C ALA A 269 -18.86 7.60 -5.75
N ALA A 270 -19.07 6.30 -5.96
CA ALA A 270 -19.32 5.77 -7.29
C ALA A 270 -20.43 6.62 -7.90
N SER A 271 -20.18 7.19 -9.08
CA SER A 271 -21.25 7.82 -9.84
C SER A 271 -22.26 6.72 -10.10
N HIS A 272 -23.32 6.67 -9.28
CA HIS A 272 -24.47 5.84 -9.54
C HIS A 272 -25.04 6.38 -10.85
N ARG A 273 -24.63 5.78 -11.98
CA ARG A 273 -25.43 5.85 -13.20
C ARG A 273 -26.78 5.27 -12.78
N ASN A 274 -27.71 6.16 -12.45
CA ASN A 274 -29.09 5.81 -12.15
C ASN A 274 -29.63 5.09 -13.39
N LEU A 275 -29.55 3.75 -13.37
CA LEU A 275 -30.17 2.86 -14.36
C LEU A 275 -31.67 2.69 -14.08
N ALA A 276 -32.18 3.33 -13.02
CA ALA A 276 -33.60 3.39 -12.69
C ALA A 276 -34.51 3.82 -13.87
N PRO A 277 -34.14 4.81 -14.73
CA PRO A 277 -34.97 5.14 -15.90
C PRO A 277 -35.04 3.99 -16.90
N TRP A 278 -33.95 3.24 -17.08
CA TRP A 278 -33.88 2.11 -18.01
C TRP A 278 -34.65 0.89 -17.49
N ILE A 279 -34.61 0.64 -16.18
CA ILE A 279 -35.38 -0.44 -15.54
C ILE A 279 -36.89 -0.14 -15.59
N VAL A 280 -37.30 1.11 -15.35
CA VAL A 280 -38.70 1.53 -15.44
C VAL A 280 -39.20 1.48 -16.89
N CYS A 281 -38.39 1.90 -17.86
CA CYS A 281 -38.73 1.77 -19.28
C CYS A 281 -38.83 0.30 -19.75
N GLY A 282 -37.93 -0.57 -19.28
CA GLY A 282 -37.97 -2.00 -19.58
C GLY A 282 -39.22 -2.70 -19.04
N LEU A 283 -39.62 -2.36 -17.80
CA LEU A 283 -40.83 -2.93 -17.19
C LEU A 283 -42.12 -2.47 -17.89
N GLY A 284 -42.16 -1.22 -18.36
CA GLY A 284 -43.30 -0.66 -19.10
C GLY A 284 -43.55 -1.36 -20.44
N VAL A 285 -42.49 -1.73 -21.16
CA VAL A 285 -42.60 -2.46 -22.44
C VAL A 285 -43.11 -3.89 -22.24
N VAL A 286 -42.66 -4.58 -21.18
CA VAL A 286 -43.13 -5.94 -20.87
C VAL A 286 -44.60 -5.95 -20.46
N LEU A 287 -45.05 -4.99 -19.63
CA LEU A 287 -46.45 -4.89 -19.23
C LEU A 287 -47.37 -4.50 -20.39
N ALA A 288 -46.93 -3.61 -21.28
CA ALA A 288 -47.69 -3.26 -22.49
C ALA A 288 -47.81 -4.45 -23.45
N GLY A 289 -46.74 -5.26 -23.58
CA GLY A 289 -46.76 -6.49 -24.38
C GLY A 289 -47.75 -7.53 -23.85
N LEU A 290 -47.79 -7.75 -22.53
CA LEU A 290 -48.75 -8.66 -21.91
C LEU A 290 -50.20 -8.18 -22.03
N GLY A 291 -50.44 -6.86 -21.92
CA GLY A 291 -51.76 -6.27 -22.14
C GLY A 291 -52.27 -6.43 -23.58
N ALA A 292 -51.40 -6.28 -24.58
CA ALA A 292 -51.75 -6.47 -25.98
C ALA A 292 -52.11 -7.93 -26.30
N ILE A 293 -51.42 -8.90 -25.71
CA ILE A 293 -51.71 -10.33 -25.87
C ILE A 293 -53.07 -10.69 -25.26
N ALA A 294 -53.37 -10.20 -24.04
CA ALA A 294 -54.67 -10.44 -23.40
C ALA A 294 -55.83 -9.82 -24.19
N ALA A 295 -55.66 -8.60 -24.71
CA ALA A 295 -56.66 -7.94 -25.54
C ALA A 295 -56.91 -8.67 -26.87
N TRP A 296 -55.87 -9.25 -27.48
CA TRP A 296 -55.99 -10.02 -28.72
C TRP A 296 -56.77 -11.33 -28.52
N VAL A 297 -56.50 -12.06 -27.43
CA VAL A 297 -57.23 -13.30 -27.09
C VAL A 297 -58.71 -13.03 -26.84
N TRP A 298 -59.04 -11.89 -26.21
CA TRP A 298 -60.43 -11.54 -25.93
C TRP A 298 -61.20 -11.09 -27.18
N LYS A 299 -60.51 -10.50 -28.16
CA LYS A 299 -61.10 -10.06 -29.44
C LYS A 299 -61.26 -11.18 -30.47
N HIS A 300 -60.60 -12.33 -30.27
CA HIS A 300 -60.72 -13.52 -31.11
C HIS A 300 -61.10 -14.78 -30.32
N PRO A 301 -62.33 -14.87 -29.77
CA PRO A 301 -62.83 -16.13 -29.22
C PRO A 301 -63.01 -17.12 -30.37
N ARG A 302 -62.22 -18.19 -30.40
CA ARG A 302 -62.38 -19.28 -31.37
C ARG A 302 -63.72 -19.97 -31.10
N GLY A 303 -64.61 -19.89 -32.09
CA GLY A 303 -65.87 -20.63 -32.12
C GLY A 303 -65.64 -22.14 -32.11
N ALA A 304 -66.54 -22.82 -31.42
CA ALA A 304 -66.56 -24.25 -31.19
C ALA A 304 -66.78 -25.07 -32.48
N HIS A 305 -66.04 -26.17 -32.61
CA HIS A 305 -66.47 -27.37 -33.33
C HIS A 305 -66.38 -28.58 -32.38
N ALA A 306 -67.54 -29.12 -32.05
CA ALA A 306 -67.75 -30.49 -31.55
C ALA A 306 -67.78 -31.44 -32.79
N ALA A 307 -67.49 -32.74 -32.81
CA ALA A 307 -67.22 -33.78 -31.80
C ALA A 307 -66.55 -35.01 -32.49
N THR A 308 -66.23 -36.03 -31.67
CA THR A 308 -65.99 -37.48 -31.94
C THR A 308 -64.62 -37.98 -32.45
N ALA A 309 -63.94 -38.78 -31.60
CA ALA A 309 -63.61 -40.20 -31.85
C ALA A 309 -63.02 -40.85 -30.57
N ASN A 310 -63.43 -42.10 -30.30
CA ASN A 310 -63.14 -42.90 -29.10
C ASN A 310 -61.93 -43.85 -29.25
N ALA A 311 -61.46 -44.36 -28.09
CA ALA A 311 -60.77 -45.63 -27.80
C ALA A 311 -59.25 -45.56 -27.46
N PRO A 312 -58.69 -46.52 -26.70
CA PRO A 312 -58.81 -46.65 -25.25
C PRO A 312 -57.47 -46.57 -24.49
N THR A 313 -57.59 -46.38 -23.19
CA THR A 313 -56.51 -46.16 -22.20
C THR A 313 -55.95 -47.49 -21.67
N GLU A 314 -54.65 -47.74 -21.84
CA GLU A 314 -53.82 -48.62 -21.00
C GLU A 314 -52.57 -47.80 -20.62
N MET A 315 -52.44 -47.35 -19.36
CA MET A 315 -51.87 -48.04 -18.20
C MET A 315 -50.35 -48.28 -18.34
N PHE A 316 -49.55 -47.47 -17.64
CA PHE A 316 -48.33 -47.91 -16.93
C PHE A 316 -47.91 -46.83 -15.93
N ASP A 317 -48.07 -47.19 -14.66
CA ASP A 317 -47.45 -46.62 -13.46
C ASP A 317 -46.12 -47.39 -13.19
N PRO A 318 -45.31 -47.07 -12.16
CA PRO A 318 -44.69 -45.79 -11.80
C PRO A 318 -43.20 -46.00 -11.37
N VAL A 319 -42.38 -44.96 -11.17
CA VAL A 319 -41.38 -44.93 -10.06
C VAL A 319 -41.06 -43.48 -9.66
N SER A 320 -41.07 -43.24 -8.35
CA SER A 320 -40.52 -42.10 -7.58
C SER A 320 -39.46 -42.66 -6.60
N PRO A 321 -38.73 -41.90 -5.74
CA PRO A 321 -38.24 -40.51 -5.72
C PRO A 321 -36.76 -40.43 -5.20
N THR A 322 -36.34 -39.27 -4.65
CA THR A 322 -35.31 -38.98 -3.60
C THR A 322 -33.85 -38.58 -3.97
N ASN A 323 -33.51 -37.30 -3.80
CA ASN A 323 -32.86 -36.61 -2.65
C ASN A 323 -31.64 -37.21 -1.89
N TRP A 324 -30.63 -36.35 -1.62
CA TRP A 324 -29.47 -36.41 -0.67
C TRP A 324 -28.23 -37.29 -1.07
N LEU A 325 -26.97 -37.19 -0.59
CA LEU A 325 -26.18 -36.47 0.45
C LEU A 325 -24.66 -36.80 0.23
N TYR A 326 -23.74 -35.91 0.65
CA TYR A 326 -22.34 -36.08 1.19
C TYR A 326 -21.28 -37.11 0.69
N SER A 327 -20.03 -36.58 0.67
CA SER A 327 -18.71 -37.07 1.19
C SER A 327 -17.84 -38.16 0.54
N GLU A 328 -16.59 -37.73 0.32
CA GLU A 328 -15.28 -38.30 0.70
C GLU A 328 -14.65 -39.55 0.04
N ALA A 329 -13.35 -39.35 -0.25
CA ALA A 329 -12.21 -40.29 -0.21
C ALA A 329 -12.20 -41.45 -1.24
N GLU A 330 -11.09 -41.91 -1.82
CA GLU A 330 -9.66 -41.72 -1.65
C GLU A 330 -8.94 -42.43 -2.83
N SER A 331 -7.66 -42.11 -3.03
CA SER A 331 -6.59 -43.05 -3.40
C SER A 331 -6.52 -43.70 -4.79
N THR A 332 -5.47 -43.29 -5.54
CA THR A 332 -4.38 -44.08 -6.16
C THR A 332 -3.83 -43.23 -7.32
N GLY A 333 -2.56 -42.86 -7.46
CA GLY A 333 -1.31 -43.56 -7.17
C GLY A 333 -0.58 -43.78 -8.50
N ARG A 334 0.38 -42.90 -8.86
CA ARG A 334 1.61 -43.30 -9.59
C ARG A 334 2.63 -42.16 -9.73
N ALA A 335 3.86 -42.53 -9.42
CA ALA A 335 5.09 -41.73 -9.38
C ALA A 335 5.73 -41.54 -10.76
N TRP A 336 6.53 -40.49 -10.92
CA TRP A 336 7.80 -40.50 -11.66
C TRP A 336 8.81 -39.54 -11.02
N ARG A 337 10.09 -39.92 -11.19
CA ARG A 337 11.29 -39.56 -10.42
C ARG A 337 12.05 -38.33 -10.94
N GLU A 338 12.91 -37.84 -10.06
CA GLU A 338 14.03 -36.91 -10.25
C GLU A 338 14.98 -37.25 -11.42
N THR A 339 15.57 -36.22 -12.04
CA THR A 339 17.03 -35.96 -12.14
C THR A 339 17.33 -34.83 -13.15
N GLY A 340 18.27 -33.92 -12.85
CA GLY A 340 18.92 -33.11 -13.91
C GLY A 340 19.51 -31.74 -13.55
N ASN A 341 20.64 -31.70 -12.84
CA ASN A 341 21.82 -30.83 -13.04
C ASN A 341 21.67 -29.38 -13.57
N TRP A 342 22.04 -28.39 -12.73
CA TRP A 342 22.55 -27.09 -13.19
C TRP A 342 24.06 -27.00 -12.99
N ARG A 343 24.79 -26.85 -14.10
CA ARG A 343 26.23 -26.55 -14.16
C ARG A 343 26.45 -25.03 -14.09
N LEU A 344 27.45 -24.61 -13.32
CA LEU A 344 28.07 -23.28 -13.38
C LEU A 344 28.85 -23.10 -14.70
N PRO A 345 28.88 -21.90 -15.30
CA PRO A 345 29.89 -21.53 -16.29
C PRO A 345 31.18 -21.01 -15.63
N PRO A 346 32.35 -21.14 -16.29
CA PRO A 346 33.65 -20.83 -15.71
C PRO A 346 33.94 -19.33 -15.69
N MET A 347 34.72 -18.94 -14.69
CA MET A 347 35.50 -17.70 -14.68
C MET A 347 36.61 -17.78 -15.73
N ASN A 348 36.78 -16.68 -16.47
CA ASN A 348 38.06 -16.18 -16.97
C ASN A 348 38.08 -14.68 -16.77
#